data_AF-A0A9W3H6D3-F1
#
_entry.id   AF-A0A9W3H6D3-F1
#
_cell.length_a   1.000
_cell.length_b   1.000
_cell.length_c   1.000
_cell.angle_alpha   90.00
_cell.angle_beta   90.00
_cell.angle_gamma   90.00
#
_symmetry.space_group_name_H-M   'P 1'
#
loop_
_entity.id
_entity.type
_entity.pdbx_description
1 polymer ?
#
loop_
_entity_poly.entity_id
_entity_poly.type
_entity_poly.pdbx_seq_one_letter_code
_entity_poly.pdbx_strand_id
1 'polypeptide(L)'
;MAAGETQLYAKVFNKLRGRSVPSLLEPLLGMGFPAHTALKALAATGRKTVEEASDWLHSHCNDPSLNDPIPQEYALFLCPTGSLLEKLQEFWRESKRQCAKNRAHEVFPHITLCDFFTCEDQKVECLYEALKRAGDRVLGTFPAAVPLVLHSSISYLGFFVSDGPADIIREFAVMFASEASSLADCTVKPCTKQLHLTLAHKFYPHHQRTLEQLARAIPLGHSCQWTAALYSRDMRFVHYQTLRVLYQYNPQNVDELMLSPGDHVFVDPTQQEEASEGWVIGTSQWTGCRGFLPENYTERVSECDTWVKHRTYTFSLAADLSSRKDGEASGRRNGEPHPPPTSWSVCSLQSLQATAARKSILVVRHGERLDQIFGKSWLQQCSTLDGRYYRPDLNFPRSLPRRSCGIKDFENDPPLSSCGIFQSRMAGEALLDSGISVTCVFTSPALRCVQTAKHILEELKLEKKIKIRVEPGIFEWTKWEAGKNTLTLMTLEELKEANFNVSMDYRSLLWGCASAKKIKRKANGSW
;
A
#
# COMPACT_ATOMS: atom_id res chain seq x y z
N MET A 1 7.72 -42.78 8.79
CA MET A 1 6.66 -41.76 8.92
C MET A 1 6.46 -40.90 7.67
N ALA A 2 7.41 -40.87 6.72
CA ALA A 2 7.30 -40.08 5.47
C ALA A 2 6.31 -40.61 4.40
N ALA A 3 5.88 -41.87 4.46
CA ALA A 3 4.94 -42.45 3.49
C ALA A 3 3.45 -42.16 3.79
N GLY A 4 3.15 -41.74 5.02
CA GLY A 4 1.77 -41.47 5.47
C GLY A 4 1.23 -40.11 5.02
N GLU A 5 2.11 -39.11 4.87
CA GLU A 5 1.72 -37.75 4.47
C GLU A 5 1.36 -37.67 2.98
N THR A 6 2.01 -38.46 2.11
CA THR A 6 1.73 -38.49 0.66
C THR A 6 0.31 -38.98 0.34
N GLN A 7 -0.25 -39.88 1.15
CA GLN A 7 -1.63 -40.38 0.97
C GLN A 7 -2.72 -39.43 1.48
N LEU A 8 -2.39 -38.52 2.41
CA LEU A 8 -3.32 -37.51 2.90
C LEU A 8 -3.57 -36.41 1.87
N TYR A 9 -2.53 -35.99 1.13
CA TYR A 9 -2.66 -35.03 0.03
C TYR A 9 -3.51 -35.57 -1.14
N ALA A 10 -3.38 -36.85 -1.48
CA ALA A 10 -4.19 -37.48 -2.53
C ALA A 10 -5.70 -37.60 -2.18
N LYS A 11 -6.04 -37.65 -0.89
CA LYS A 11 -7.44 -37.79 -0.43
C LYS A 11 -8.19 -36.45 -0.32
N VAL A 12 -7.48 -35.33 -0.12
CA VAL A 12 -8.09 -33.99 -0.09
C VAL A 12 -8.30 -33.43 -1.52
N PHE A 13 -7.46 -33.82 -2.48
CA PHE A 13 -7.52 -33.32 -3.87
C PHE A 13 -8.71 -33.87 -4.70
N ASN A 14 -9.32 -34.98 -4.30
CA ASN A 14 -10.34 -35.66 -5.09
C ASN A 14 -11.76 -35.05 -5.00
N LYS A 15 -11.96 -33.94 -4.27
CA LYS A 15 -13.30 -33.35 -4.08
C LYS A 15 -13.62 -32.11 -4.95
N LEU A 16 -12.73 -31.69 -5.85
CA LEU A 16 -12.93 -30.55 -6.74
C LEU A 16 -12.58 -30.89 -8.20
N ARG A 17 -13.19 -31.93 -8.78
CA ARG A 17 -13.19 -32.10 -10.24
C ARG A 17 -14.35 -31.34 -10.88
N GLY A 18 -14.15 -30.04 -11.09
CA GLY A 18 -14.80 -29.27 -12.15
C GLY A 18 -13.76 -28.98 -13.22
N ARG A 19 -13.89 -29.59 -14.41
CA ARG A 19 -13.10 -29.41 -15.65
C ARG A 19 -11.77 -28.64 -15.44
N SER A 20 -10.74 -29.28 -14.86
CA SER A 20 -9.49 -28.57 -14.55
C SER A 20 -8.52 -28.60 -15.73
N VAL A 21 -7.95 -27.42 -16.01
CA VAL A 21 -6.65 -27.26 -16.67
C VAL A 21 -5.64 -28.23 -16.03
N PRO A 22 -4.67 -28.80 -16.79
CA PRO A 22 -3.60 -29.59 -16.19
C PRO A 22 -2.89 -28.80 -15.09
N SER A 23 -2.69 -29.43 -13.92
CA SER A 23 -2.01 -28.79 -12.80
C SER A 23 -0.56 -28.53 -13.19
N LEU A 24 -0.16 -27.25 -13.28
CA LEU A 24 1.23 -26.86 -13.58
C LEU A 24 2.24 -27.36 -12.53
N LEU A 25 1.76 -27.82 -11.37
CA LEU A 25 2.59 -28.34 -10.29
C LEU A 25 3.12 -29.75 -10.59
N GLU A 26 2.32 -30.64 -11.18
CA GLU A 26 2.70 -32.04 -11.36
C GLU A 26 4.00 -32.22 -12.19
N PRO A 27 4.20 -31.49 -13.31
CA PRO A 27 5.46 -31.56 -14.05
C PRO A 27 6.68 -31.13 -13.22
N LEU A 28 6.57 -30.05 -12.44
CA LEU A 28 7.66 -29.55 -11.59
C LEU A 28 8.03 -30.55 -10.49
N LEU A 29 7.04 -31.23 -9.90
CA LEU A 29 7.29 -32.32 -8.96
C LEU A 29 7.99 -33.50 -9.65
N GLY A 30 7.60 -33.81 -10.90
CA GLY A 30 8.24 -34.84 -11.72
C GLY A 30 9.70 -34.53 -12.06
N MET A 31 10.08 -33.24 -12.10
CA MET A 31 11.47 -32.78 -12.25
C MET A 31 12.27 -32.86 -10.93
N GLY A 32 11.63 -33.23 -9.82
CA GLY A 32 12.28 -33.40 -8.51
C GLY A 32 12.28 -32.17 -7.61
N PHE A 33 11.59 -31.08 -8.00
CA PHE A 33 11.49 -29.90 -7.15
C PHE A 33 10.56 -30.15 -5.96
N PRO A 34 10.92 -29.70 -4.73
CA PRO A 34 10.01 -29.72 -3.59
C PRO A 34 8.70 -28.97 -3.86
N ALA A 35 7.60 -29.44 -3.30
CA ALA A 35 6.27 -28.89 -3.58
C ALA A 35 6.14 -27.41 -3.17
N HIS A 36 6.71 -27.00 -2.03
CA HIS A 36 6.63 -25.62 -1.56
C HIS A 36 7.42 -24.67 -2.48
N THR A 37 8.62 -25.05 -2.92
CA THR A 37 9.42 -24.23 -3.85
C THR A 37 8.78 -24.17 -5.24
N ALA A 38 8.21 -25.28 -5.72
CA ALA A 38 7.50 -25.31 -7.00
C ALA A 38 6.27 -24.40 -6.98
N LEU A 39 5.51 -24.39 -5.89
CA LEU A 39 4.38 -23.49 -5.69
C LEU A 39 4.82 -22.02 -5.60
N LYS A 40 5.90 -21.72 -4.87
CA LYS A 40 6.50 -20.38 -4.83
C LYS A 40 6.91 -19.90 -6.21
N ALA A 41 7.59 -20.74 -6.98
CA ALA A 41 8.01 -20.41 -8.34
C ALA A 41 6.81 -20.14 -9.26
N LEU A 42 5.79 -20.98 -9.19
CA LEU A 42 4.53 -20.77 -9.90
C LEU A 42 3.87 -19.43 -9.50
N ALA A 43 3.85 -19.09 -8.21
CA ALA A 43 3.33 -17.81 -7.74
C ALA A 43 4.18 -16.63 -8.27
N ALA A 44 5.50 -16.72 -8.19
CA ALA A 44 6.46 -15.71 -8.65
C ALA A 44 6.45 -15.48 -10.17
N THR A 45 6.02 -16.46 -10.97
CA THR A 45 5.91 -16.34 -12.44
C THR A 45 4.48 -16.12 -12.93
N GLY A 46 3.51 -15.98 -12.02
CA GLY A 46 2.12 -15.71 -12.37
C GLY A 46 1.35 -16.95 -12.85
N ARG A 47 1.92 -18.14 -12.66
CA ARG A 47 1.34 -19.44 -13.07
C ARG A 47 1.00 -19.44 -14.56
N LYS A 48 1.96 -19.01 -15.38
CA LYS A 48 1.84 -18.93 -16.85
C LYS A 48 2.17 -20.27 -17.50
N THR A 49 3.38 -20.77 -17.27
CA THR A 49 3.89 -22.01 -17.87
C THR A 49 4.77 -22.78 -16.87
N VAL A 50 5.01 -24.06 -17.15
CA VAL A 50 5.92 -24.90 -16.35
C VAL A 50 7.36 -24.45 -16.58
N GLU A 51 7.69 -24.09 -17.82
CA GLU A 51 9.02 -23.70 -18.26
C GLU A 51 9.48 -22.44 -17.52
N GLU A 52 8.66 -21.39 -17.46
CA GLU A 52 9.01 -20.16 -16.73
C GLU A 52 9.25 -20.43 -15.24
N ALA A 53 8.43 -21.27 -14.61
CA ALA A 53 8.59 -21.63 -13.20
C ALA A 53 9.85 -22.50 -12.97
N SER A 54 10.14 -23.42 -13.87
CA SER A 54 11.37 -24.23 -13.85
C SER A 54 12.61 -23.35 -14.00
N ASP A 55 12.63 -22.43 -14.97
CA ASP A 55 13.75 -21.52 -15.19
C ASP A 55 13.97 -20.59 -14.00
N TRP A 56 12.88 -20.12 -13.38
CA TRP A 56 12.94 -19.35 -12.14
C TRP A 56 13.60 -20.17 -11.01
N LEU A 57 13.21 -21.44 -10.82
CA LEU A 57 13.80 -22.32 -9.80
C LEU A 57 15.29 -22.57 -10.01
N HIS A 58 15.71 -22.83 -11.25
CA HIS A 58 17.12 -23.02 -11.57
C HIS A 58 17.92 -21.74 -11.29
N SER A 59 17.37 -20.58 -11.63
CA SER A 59 18.04 -19.30 -11.42
C SER A 59 18.14 -18.93 -9.93
N HIS A 60 17.18 -19.37 -9.12
CA HIS A 60 17.15 -19.18 -7.67
C HIS A 60 17.81 -20.32 -6.87
N CYS A 61 18.57 -21.22 -7.52
CA CYS A 61 19.21 -22.35 -6.83
C CYS A 61 20.12 -21.93 -5.65
N ASN A 62 20.67 -20.72 -5.69
CA ASN A 62 21.51 -20.12 -4.65
C ASN A 62 20.77 -19.04 -3.83
N ASP A 63 19.46 -18.84 -4.01
CA ASP A 63 18.69 -17.88 -3.20
C ASP A 63 18.59 -18.39 -1.74
N PRO A 64 19.17 -17.67 -0.76
CA PRO A 64 19.17 -18.09 0.64
C PRO A 64 17.76 -18.21 1.26
N SER A 65 16.77 -17.55 0.67
CA SER A 65 15.38 -17.47 1.13
C SER A 65 14.40 -18.23 0.22
N LEU A 66 14.90 -19.05 -0.72
CA LEU A 66 14.06 -19.89 -1.58
C LEU A 66 13.11 -20.78 -0.76
N ASN A 67 13.56 -21.28 0.38
CA ASN A 67 12.79 -22.17 1.25
C ASN A 67 11.92 -21.44 2.29
N ASP A 68 12.06 -20.12 2.43
CA ASP A 68 11.31 -19.39 3.46
C ASP A 68 9.82 -19.34 3.10
N PRO A 69 8.89 -19.48 4.07
CA PRO A 69 7.45 -19.43 3.80
C PRO A 69 6.94 -18.00 3.66
N ILE A 70 7.58 -17.20 2.80
CA ILE A 70 7.23 -15.81 2.52
C ILE A 70 6.34 -15.78 1.27
N PRO A 71 5.04 -15.49 1.40
CA PRO A 71 4.13 -15.42 0.27
C PRO A 71 4.36 -14.14 -0.55
N GLN A 72 3.86 -14.16 -1.78
CA GLN A 72 3.70 -12.94 -2.57
C GLN A 72 2.62 -12.01 -1.97
N GLU A 73 2.77 -10.72 -2.21
CA GLU A 73 1.77 -9.72 -1.88
C GLU A 73 0.98 -9.34 -3.14
N TYR A 74 -0.34 -9.43 -3.09
CA TYR A 74 -1.26 -9.25 -4.21
C TYR A 74 -2.06 -7.95 -4.09
N ALA A 75 -2.47 -7.41 -5.23
CA ALA A 75 -3.43 -6.31 -5.30
C ALA A 75 -4.32 -6.45 -6.55
N LEU A 76 -5.57 -6.01 -6.42
CA LEU A 76 -6.52 -5.95 -7.51
C LEU A 76 -6.70 -4.51 -7.99
N PHE A 77 -6.54 -4.33 -9.29
CA PHE A 77 -6.66 -3.03 -9.95
C PHE A 77 -7.71 -3.10 -11.05
N LEU A 78 -8.42 -1.99 -11.28
CA LEU A 78 -9.24 -1.81 -12.47
C LEU A 78 -8.43 -0.97 -13.48
N CYS A 79 -8.08 -1.59 -14.60
CA CYS A 79 -7.22 -0.99 -15.61
C CYS A 79 -8.03 -0.59 -16.85
N PRO A 80 -7.85 0.63 -17.37
CA PRO A 80 -8.40 1.01 -18.68
C PRO A 80 -7.64 0.26 -19.79
N THR A 81 -8.32 -0.02 -20.89
CA THR A 81 -7.72 -0.62 -22.10
C THR A 81 -8.08 0.17 -23.35
N GLY A 82 -7.42 -0.14 -24.48
CA GLY A 82 -7.67 0.54 -25.75
C GLY A 82 -7.26 2.01 -25.76
N SER A 83 -8.05 2.85 -26.43
CA SER A 83 -7.71 4.25 -26.73
C SER A 83 -7.47 5.13 -25.50
N LEU A 84 -8.19 4.89 -24.39
CA LEU A 84 -7.97 5.63 -23.15
C LEU A 84 -6.58 5.31 -22.57
N LEU A 85 -6.17 4.04 -22.57
CA LEU A 85 -4.86 3.64 -22.08
C LEU A 85 -3.74 4.28 -22.92
N GLU A 86 -3.88 4.29 -24.25
CA GLU A 86 -2.91 4.95 -25.14
C GLU A 86 -2.75 6.44 -24.82
N LYS A 87 -3.87 7.13 -24.55
CA LYS A 87 -3.86 8.55 -24.19
C LYS A 87 -3.29 8.81 -22.79
N LEU A 88 -3.51 7.91 -21.84
CA LEU A 88 -2.88 7.98 -20.52
C LEU A 88 -1.36 7.75 -20.61
N GLN A 89 -0.91 6.84 -21.47
CA GLN A 89 0.52 6.62 -21.72
C GLN A 89 1.18 7.82 -22.43
N GLU A 90 0.47 8.45 -23.36
CA GLU A 90 0.91 9.70 -23.99
C GLU A 90 1.05 10.83 -22.94
N PHE A 91 0.03 11.01 -22.10
CA PHE A 91 0.08 11.94 -20.97
C PHE A 91 1.29 11.68 -20.06
N TRP A 92 1.56 10.42 -19.70
CA TRP A 92 2.71 10.06 -18.88
C TRP A 92 4.05 10.38 -19.52
N ARG A 93 4.21 10.08 -20.81
CA ARG A 93 5.43 10.41 -21.55
C ARG A 93 5.68 11.91 -21.53
N GLU A 94 4.63 12.69 -21.77
CA GLU A 94 4.72 14.14 -21.89
C GLU A 94 4.89 14.82 -20.53
N SER A 95 4.17 14.36 -19.50
CA SER A 95 4.32 14.87 -18.14
C SER A 95 5.69 14.55 -17.55
N LYS A 96 6.24 13.34 -17.77
CA LYS A 96 7.62 13.02 -17.37
C LYS A 96 8.65 13.91 -18.08
N ARG A 97 8.44 14.23 -19.36
CA ARG A 97 9.31 15.11 -20.15
C ARG A 97 9.29 16.56 -19.66
N GLN A 98 8.10 17.12 -19.41
CA GLN A 98 7.97 18.54 -19.05
C GLN A 98 8.04 18.83 -17.54
N CYS A 99 7.70 17.84 -16.71
CA CYS A 99 7.48 18.04 -15.26
C CYS A 99 8.30 17.06 -14.39
N ALA A 100 9.25 16.33 -14.98
CA ALA A 100 10.02 15.26 -14.36
C ALA A 100 9.16 14.08 -13.83
N LYS A 101 9.85 13.02 -13.35
CA LYS A 101 9.17 11.85 -12.76
C LYS A 101 8.54 12.24 -11.42
N ASN A 102 7.22 12.14 -11.32
CA ASN A 102 6.47 12.11 -10.06
C ASN A 102 6.02 10.68 -9.70
N ARG A 103 5.43 10.50 -8.49
CA ARG A 103 5.08 9.17 -7.96
C ARG A 103 3.98 8.42 -8.71
N ALA A 104 3.14 9.10 -9.49
CA ALA A 104 2.14 8.41 -10.30
C ALA A 104 2.80 7.51 -11.38
N HIS A 105 4.00 7.85 -11.83
CA HIS A 105 4.71 7.06 -12.85
C HIS A 105 5.29 5.74 -12.32
N GLU A 106 5.22 5.48 -11.02
CA GLU A 106 5.74 4.24 -10.43
C GLU A 106 4.83 3.03 -10.69
N VAL A 107 3.55 3.26 -11.02
CA VAL A 107 2.56 2.19 -11.23
C VAL A 107 1.65 2.55 -12.40
N PHE A 108 1.53 1.66 -13.40
CA PHE A 108 0.70 1.81 -14.62
C PHE A 108 -0.67 2.47 -14.37
N PRO A 109 -1.29 3.16 -15.34
CA PRO A 109 -2.58 3.83 -15.11
C PRO A 109 -3.68 2.86 -14.65
N HIS A 110 -4.26 3.10 -13.47
CA HIS A 110 -5.21 2.19 -12.83
C HIS A 110 -6.13 2.88 -11.83
N ILE A 111 -7.19 2.18 -11.42
CA ILE A 111 -7.99 2.47 -10.22
C ILE A 111 -7.74 1.35 -9.20
N THR A 112 -7.35 1.71 -7.98
CA THR A 112 -7.10 0.73 -6.91
C THR A 112 -8.41 0.20 -6.33
N LEU A 113 -8.61 -1.12 -6.34
CA LEU A 113 -9.83 -1.76 -5.85
C LEU A 113 -9.71 -2.33 -4.43
N CYS A 114 -8.50 -2.66 -3.99
CA CYS A 114 -8.24 -3.12 -2.63
C CYS A 114 -6.85 -2.72 -2.16
N ASP A 115 -6.63 -2.76 -0.84
CA ASP A 115 -5.28 -2.73 -0.28
C ASP A 115 -4.49 -3.98 -0.73
N PHE A 116 -3.16 -3.89 -0.66
CA PHE A 116 -2.32 -5.06 -0.82
C PHE A 116 -2.62 -6.12 0.27
N PHE A 117 -2.59 -7.39 -0.11
CA PHE A 117 -2.88 -8.53 0.78
C PHE A 117 -2.01 -9.74 0.42
N THR A 118 -1.74 -10.62 1.39
CA THR A 118 -0.97 -11.84 1.15
C THR A 118 -1.87 -13.02 0.82
N CYS A 119 -1.39 -13.94 -0.02
CA CYS A 119 -2.03 -15.23 -0.31
C CYS A 119 -0.98 -16.34 -0.26
N GLU A 120 -1.27 -17.46 0.39
CA GLU A 120 -0.38 -18.61 0.39
C GLU A 120 -0.21 -19.17 -1.04
N ASP A 121 1.02 -19.56 -1.40
CA ASP A 121 1.36 -20.01 -2.77
C ASP A 121 0.49 -21.19 -3.25
N GLN A 122 0.04 -22.04 -2.33
CA GLN A 122 -0.85 -23.18 -2.60
C GLN A 122 -2.31 -22.78 -2.92
N LYS A 123 -2.74 -21.58 -2.50
CA LYS A 123 -4.13 -21.08 -2.63
C LYS A 123 -4.31 -20.09 -3.78
N VAL A 124 -3.26 -19.80 -4.55
CA VAL A 124 -3.29 -18.80 -5.65
C VAL A 124 -4.30 -19.16 -6.74
N GLU A 125 -4.50 -20.44 -7.06
CA GLU A 125 -5.57 -20.86 -7.99
C GLU A 125 -6.97 -20.57 -7.44
N CYS A 126 -7.17 -20.76 -6.13
CA CYS A 126 -8.44 -20.40 -5.47
C CYS A 126 -8.68 -18.89 -5.52
N LEU A 127 -7.62 -18.08 -5.45
CA LEU A 127 -7.69 -16.63 -5.63
C LEU A 127 -8.09 -16.24 -7.07
N TYR A 128 -7.63 -16.99 -8.08
CA TYR A 128 -8.06 -16.79 -9.47
C TYR A 128 -9.54 -17.10 -9.67
N GLU A 129 -10.00 -18.19 -9.07
CA GLU A 129 -11.42 -18.56 -9.09
C GLU A 129 -12.27 -17.51 -8.35
N ALA A 130 -11.77 -16.94 -7.25
CA ALA A 130 -12.44 -15.84 -6.56
C ALA A 130 -12.61 -14.61 -7.47
N LEU A 131 -11.58 -14.22 -8.22
CA LEU A 131 -11.66 -13.13 -9.20
C LEU A 131 -12.71 -13.44 -10.29
N LYS A 132 -12.68 -14.66 -10.83
CA LYS A 132 -13.63 -15.08 -11.86
C LYS A 132 -15.07 -15.04 -11.35
N ARG A 133 -15.35 -15.61 -10.16
CA ARG A 133 -16.70 -15.63 -9.58
C ARG A 133 -17.23 -14.24 -9.25
N ALA A 134 -16.38 -13.37 -8.71
CA ALA A 134 -16.76 -11.99 -8.44
C ALA A 134 -17.07 -11.24 -9.74
N GLY A 135 -16.24 -11.44 -10.77
CA GLY A 135 -16.45 -10.87 -12.10
C GLY A 135 -17.75 -11.33 -12.74
N ASP A 136 -17.99 -12.64 -12.78
CA ASP A 136 -19.19 -13.26 -13.38
C ASP A 136 -20.49 -12.75 -12.75
N ARG A 137 -20.48 -12.46 -11.44
CA ARG A 137 -21.65 -11.93 -10.73
C ARG A 137 -21.96 -10.48 -11.07
N VAL A 138 -20.95 -9.66 -11.35
CA VAL A 138 -21.13 -8.23 -11.62
C VAL A 138 -21.16 -7.95 -13.13
N LEU A 139 -20.75 -8.89 -13.99
CA LEU A 139 -20.67 -8.71 -15.44
C LEU A 139 -21.95 -8.13 -16.07
N GLY A 140 -23.13 -8.60 -15.65
CA GLY A 140 -24.41 -8.14 -16.19
C GLY A 140 -24.84 -6.74 -15.75
N THR A 141 -24.32 -6.25 -14.62
CA THR A 141 -24.62 -4.92 -14.08
C THR A 141 -23.46 -3.94 -14.25
N PHE A 142 -22.29 -4.42 -14.70
CA PHE A 142 -21.10 -3.59 -14.85
C PHE A 142 -21.38 -2.42 -15.81
N PRO A 143 -20.97 -1.19 -15.47
CA PRO A 143 -21.29 -0.01 -16.26
C PRO A 143 -20.70 -0.09 -17.67
N ALA A 144 -21.53 0.11 -18.70
CA ALA A 144 -21.10 0.12 -20.10
C ALA A 144 -20.10 1.26 -20.41
N ALA A 145 -20.15 2.34 -19.63
CA ALA A 145 -19.18 3.42 -19.63
C ALA A 145 -18.87 3.82 -18.19
N VAL A 146 -17.61 4.12 -17.90
CA VAL A 146 -17.15 4.60 -16.59
C VAL A 146 -16.81 6.08 -16.74
N PRO A 147 -17.71 7.01 -16.37
CA PRO A 147 -17.48 8.44 -16.53
C PRO A 147 -16.35 8.88 -15.60
N LEU A 148 -15.39 9.60 -16.17
CA LEU A 148 -14.22 10.12 -15.49
C LEU A 148 -14.32 11.64 -15.39
N VAL A 149 -14.11 12.19 -14.20
CA VAL A 149 -14.16 13.63 -13.92
C VAL A 149 -12.78 14.10 -13.47
N LEU A 150 -12.19 15.06 -14.18
CA LEU A 150 -10.89 15.61 -13.82
C LEU A 150 -10.98 16.39 -12.51
N HIS A 151 -10.09 16.08 -11.58
CA HIS A 151 -9.91 16.81 -10.33
C HIS A 151 -8.44 17.20 -10.18
N SER A 152 -8.21 18.44 -9.76
CA SER A 152 -6.89 18.98 -9.48
C SER A 152 -6.89 19.68 -8.14
N SER A 153 -5.83 19.47 -7.36
CA SER A 153 -5.56 20.17 -6.12
C SER A 153 -4.05 20.40 -5.96
N ILE A 154 -3.64 21.03 -4.85
CA ILE A 154 -2.24 21.30 -4.54
C ILE A 154 -1.50 19.97 -4.48
N SER A 155 -0.62 19.71 -5.45
CA SER A 155 0.21 18.51 -5.59
C SER A 155 -0.52 17.18 -5.92
N TYR A 156 -1.79 17.23 -6.37
CA TYR A 156 -2.52 16.06 -6.87
C TYR A 156 -3.34 16.37 -8.13
N LEU A 157 -3.37 15.42 -9.05
CA LEU A 157 -4.13 15.46 -10.30
C LEU A 157 -4.59 14.05 -10.65
N GLY A 158 -5.88 13.89 -10.93
CA GLY A 158 -6.45 12.58 -11.27
C GLY A 158 -7.87 12.66 -11.79
N PHE A 159 -8.37 11.53 -12.28
CA PHE A 159 -9.76 11.37 -12.68
C PHE A 159 -10.53 10.63 -11.60
N PHE A 160 -11.69 11.14 -11.19
CA PHE A 160 -12.60 10.47 -10.28
C PHE A 160 -13.74 9.82 -11.05
N VAL A 161 -14.19 8.66 -10.57
CA VAL A 161 -15.37 7.98 -11.11
C VAL A 161 -16.62 8.59 -10.48
N SER A 162 -17.61 8.92 -11.31
CA SER A 162 -18.91 9.43 -10.84
C SER A 162 -19.69 8.41 -9.99
N ASP A 163 -20.56 8.93 -9.13
CA ASP A 163 -21.49 8.13 -8.32
C ASP A 163 -22.41 7.27 -9.20
N GLY A 164 -22.80 6.08 -8.73
CA GLY A 164 -23.47 5.06 -9.55
C GLY A 164 -22.48 4.02 -10.11
N PRO A 165 -21.74 4.28 -11.20
CA PRO A 165 -20.68 3.39 -11.67
C PRO A 165 -19.65 3.06 -10.60
N ALA A 166 -19.30 4.04 -9.75
CA ALA A 166 -18.41 3.82 -8.61
C ALA A 166 -18.99 2.85 -7.56
N ASP A 167 -20.31 2.82 -7.35
CA ASP A 167 -20.96 1.89 -6.42
C ASP A 167 -20.86 0.44 -6.93
N ILE A 168 -21.10 0.23 -8.22
CA ILE A 168 -21.02 -1.10 -8.86
C ILE A 168 -19.58 -1.63 -8.81
N ILE A 169 -18.59 -0.78 -9.09
CA ILE A 169 -17.17 -1.16 -9.02
C ILE A 169 -16.77 -1.47 -7.57
N ARG A 170 -17.28 -0.72 -6.58
CA ARG A 170 -17.07 -1.02 -5.15
C ARG A 170 -17.72 -2.33 -4.75
N GLU A 171 -18.93 -2.61 -5.23
CA GLU A 171 -19.60 -3.89 -5.01
C GLU A 171 -18.76 -5.05 -5.56
N PHE A 172 -18.23 -4.93 -6.78
CA PHE A 172 -17.28 -5.90 -7.33
C PHE A 172 -16.06 -6.13 -6.41
N ALA A 173 -15.45 -5.07 -5.89
CA ALA A 173 -14.31 -5.20 -4.98
C ALA A 173 -14.67 -5.90 -3.66
N VAL A 174 -15.86 -5.62 -3.11
CA VAL A 174 -16.39 -6.30 -1.91
C VAL A 174 -16.66 -7.78 -2.19
N MET A 175 -17.25 -8.09 -3.35
CA MET A 175 -17.52 -9.46 -3.77
C MET A 175 -16.23 -10.25 -3.97
N PHE A 176 -15.22 -9.66 -4.61
CA PHE A 176 -13.89 -10.26 -4.70
C PHE A 176 -13.29 -10.54 -3.33
N ALA A 177 -13.36 -9.60 -2.40
CA ALA A 177 -12.86 -9.80 -1.04
C ALA A 177 -13.57 -10.96 -0.32
N SER A 178 -14.89 -11.07 -0.45
CA SER A 178 -15.68 -12.16 0.12
C SER A 178 -15.32 -13.52 -0.50
N GLU A 179 -15.19 -13.61 -1.82
CA GLU A 179 -14.83 -14.85 -2.50
C GLU A 179 -13.36 -15.25 -2.19
N ALA A 180 -12.44 -14.28 -2.13
CA ALA A 180 -11.04 -14.52 -1.78
C ALA A 180 -10.89 -14.99 -0.34
N SER A 181 -11.68 -14.45 0.60
CA SER A 181 -11.73 -14.94 1.98
C SER A 181 -12.31 -16.35 2.07
N SER A 182 -13.31 -16.69 1.25
CA SER A 182 -13.99 -17.99 1.28
C SER A 182 -13.18 -19.11 0.63
N LEU A 183 -12.50 -18.80 -0.49
CA LEU A 183 -11.81 -19.80 -1.32
C LEU A 183 -10.31 -19.89 -1.03
N ALA A 184 -9.67 -18.79 -0.65
CA ALA A 184 -8.22 -18.69 -0.52
C ALA A 184 -7.77 -18.21 0.87
N ASP A 185 -8.68 -18.12 1.85
CA ASP A 185 -8.43 -17.61 3.21
C ASP A 185 -7.74 -16.23 3.25
N CYS A 186 -7.94 -15.41 2.21
CA CYS A 186 -7.31 -14.11 2.08
C CYS A 186 -8.10 -13.03 2.83
N THR A 187 -7.41 -12.19 3.61
CA THR A 187 -8.02 -10.99 4.20
C THR A 187 -7.83 -9.79 3.26
N VAL A 188 -8.78 -9.60 2.35
CA VAL A 188 -8.77 -8.48 1.40
C VAL A 188 -9.58 -7.32 1.96
N LYS A 189 -9.01 -6.11 1.95
CA LYS A 189 -9.71 -4.87 2.33
C LYS A 189 -10.09 -4.09 1.07
N PRO A 190 -11.39 -4.04 0.71
CA PRO A 190 -11.84 -3.24 -0.44
C PRO A 190 -11.55 -1.75 -0.25
N CYS A 191 -11.32 -1.05 -1.35
CA CYS A 191 -11.13 0.40 -1.35
C CYS A 191 -12.40 1.10 -0.88
N THR A 192 -12.29 1.85 0.22
CA THR A 192 -13.38 2.64 0.80
C THR A 192 -13.33 4.11 0.39
N LYS A 193 -12.22 4.55 -0.21
CA LYS A 193 -12.05 5.91 -0.73
C LYS A 193 -12.82 6.07 -2.04
N GLN A 194 -13.05 7.32 -2.43
CA GLN A 194 -13.61 7.60 -3.75
C GLN A 194 -12.70 7.02 -4.83
N LEU A 195 -13.28 6.26 -5.77
CA LEU A 195 -12.52 5.60 -6.82
C LEU A 195 -11.95 6.63 -7.78
N HIS A 196 -10.64 6.54 -8.01
CA HIS A 196 -9.91 7.48 -8.83
C HIS A 196 -8.75 6.82 -9.57
N LEU A 197 -8.44 7.38 -10.74
CA LEU A 197 -7.25 7.12 -11.52
C LEU A 197 -6.29 8.29 -11.31
N THR A 198 -5.14 8.02 -10.69
CA THR A 198 -4.14 9.06 -10.42
C THR A 198 -3.33 9.35 -11.68
N LEU A 199 -3.23 10.62 -12.07
CA LEU A 199 -2.40 11.06 -13.20
C LEU A 199 -1.03 11.57 -12.73
N ALA A 200 -1.02 12.37 -11.66
CA ALA A 200 0.18 12.90 -11.06
C ALA A 200 -0.06 13.18 -9.58
N HIS A 201 0.91 12.90 -8.71
CA HIS A 201 0.84 13.32 -7.32
C HIS A 201 2.23 13.54 -6.72
N LYS A 202 2.30 14.34 -5.66
CA LYS A 202 3.55 14.79 -5.04
C LYS A 202 4.50 15.48 -6.04
N PHE A 203 3.94 16.22 -6.99
CA PHE A 203 4.69 17.06 -7.94
C PHE A 203 4.88 18.47 -7.38
N TYR A 204 5.89 19.18 -7.88
CA TYR A 204 6.14 20.56 -7.47
C TYR A 204 5.01 21.50 -7.93
N PRO A 205 4.59 22.49 -7.11
CA PRO A 205 3.47 23.38 -7.44
C PRO A 205 3.61 24.10 -8.80
N HIS A 206 4.83 24.45 -9.23
CA HIS A 206 5.06 25.11 -10.52
C HIS A 206 4.74 24.23 -11.74
N HIS A 207 4.67 22.90 -11.58
CA HIS A 207 4.25 21.98 -12.65
C HIS A 207 2.73 21.88 -12.80
N GLN A 208 1.94 22.40 -11.86
CA GLN A 208 0.49 22.19 -11.82
C GLN A 208 -0.20 22.62 -13.11
N ARG A 209 0.10 23.83 -13.61
CA ARG A 209 -0.54 24.38 -14.81
C ARG A 209 -0.29 23.51 -16.05
N THR A 210 0.94 23.04 -16.23
CA THR A 210 1.33 22.17 -17.34
C THR A 210 0.62 20.82 -17.25
N LEU A 211 0.62 20.21 -16.06
CA LEU A 211 -0.05 18.92 -15.84
C LEU A 211 -1.57 19.01 -16.08
N GLU A 212 -2.21 20.08 -15.61
CA GLU A 212 -3.64 20.31 -15.87
C GLU A 212 -3.94 20.47 -17.37
N GLN A 213 -3.09 21.19 -18.12
CA GLN A 213 -3.25 21.35 -19.56
C GLN A 213 -3.14 20.01 -20.29
N LEU A 214 -2.15 19.19 -19.93
CA LEU A 214 -1.98 17.85 -20.49
C LEU A 214 -3.17 16.93 -20.14
N ALA A 215 -3.68 17.00 -18.90
CA ALA A 215 -4.80 16.17 -18.49
C ALA A 215 -6.11 16.56 -19.18
N ARG A 216 -6.36 17.85 -19.44
CA ARG A 216 -7.53 18.32 -20.20
C ARG A 216 -7.52 17.87 -21.66
N ALA A 217 -6.36 17.53 -22.22
CA ALA A 217 -6.23 17.03 -23.59
C ALA A 217 -6.60 15.54 -23.73
N ILE A 218 -6.84 14.82 -22.62
CA ILE A 218 -7.23 13.41 -22.65
C ILE A 218 -8.72 13.31 -23.03
N PRO A 219 -9.08 12.63 -24.13
CA PRO A 219 -10.47 12.52 -24.57
C PRO A 219 -11.22 11.48 -23.74
N LEU A 220 -12.08 11.93 -22.82
CA LEU A 220 -12.84 11.06 -21.90
C LEU A 220 -14.15 10.49 -22.49
N GLY A 221 -14.54 10.92 -23.70
CA GLY A 221 -15.85 10.63 -24.30
C GLY A 221 -15.98 9.32 -25.09
N HIS A 222 -14.91 8.52 -25.21
CA HIS A 222 -14.96 7.25 -25.97
C HIS A 222 -15.25 6.07 -25.05
N SER A 223 -15.97 5.06 -25.55
CA SER A 223 -16.17 3.80 -24.84
C SER A 223 -14.82 3.13 -24.57
N CYS A 224 -14.40 3.10 -23.32
CA CYS A 224 -13.22 2.40 -22.85
C CYS A 224 -13.64 1.04 -22.27
N GLN A 225 -12.92 -0.01 -22.63
CA GLN A 225 -13.06 -1.29 -21.95
C GLN A 225 -12.26 -1.30 -20.67
N TRP A 226 -12.82 -1.91 -19.63
CA TRP A 226 -12.18 -2.01 -18.33
C TRP A 226 -11.92 -3.47 -17.97
N THR A 227 -10.75 -3.71 -17.40
CA THR A 227 -10.30 -5.03 -17.01
C THR A 227 -9.86 -4.99 -15.55
N ALA A 228 -10.45 -5.82 -14.71
CA ALA A 228 -9.91 -6.10 -13.39
C ALA A 228 -8.66 -6.99 -13.55
N ALA A 229 -7.53 -6.58 -12.99
CA ALA A 229 -6.26 -7.26 -13.14
C ALA A 229 -5.63 -7.51 -11.77
N LEU A 230 -5.33 -8.78 -11.50
CA LEU A 230 -4.63 -9.22 -10.29
C LEU A 230 -3.12 -9.19 -10.55
N TYR A 231 -2.42 -8.42 -9.74
CA TYR A 231 -0.97 -8.34 -9.75
C TYR A 231 -0.41 -8.85 -8.43
N SER A 232 0.85 -9.30 -8.45
CA SER A 232 1.62 -9.55 -7.24
C SER A 232 3.01 -8.93 -7.30
N ARG A 233 3.60 -8.80 -6.12
CA ARG A 233 4.99 -8.38 -5.92
C ARG A 233 5.59 -9.13 -4.74
N ASP A 234 6.91 -9.22 -4.76
CA ASP A 234 7.65 -9.87 -3.68
C ASP A 234 7.59 -9.04 -2.40
N MET A 235 7.05 -9.63 -1.34
CA MET A 235 6.85 -8.98 -0.05
C MET A 235 8.17 -8.53 0.60
N ARG A 236 9.30 -9.18 0.26
CA ARG A 236 10.62 -8.83 0.80
C ARG A 236 11.07 -7.43 0.37
N PHE A 237 10.65 -6.97 -0.81
CA PHE A 237 11.21 -5.80 -1.47
C PHE A 237 10.23 -4.61 -1.56
N VAL A 238 9.15 -4.62 -0.78
CA VAL A 238 8.09 -3.59 -0.80
C VAL A 238 8.59 -2.16 -0.52
N HIS A 239 9.72 -2.02 0.18
CA HIS A 239 10.33 -0.72 0.51
C HIS A 239 11.66 -0.48 -0.20
N TYR A 240 12.03 -1.35 -1.13
CA TYR A 240 13.30 -1.28 -1.84
C TYR A 240 13.13 -0.42 -3.09
N GLN A 241 14.22 0.19 -3.52
CA GLN A 241 14.30 0.83 -4.81
C GLN A 241 14.55 -0.22 -5.89
N THR A 242 13.75 -0.21 -6.94
CA THR A 242 13.98 -1.03 -8.13
C THR A 242 14.93 -0.32 -9.09
N LEU A 243 16.05 -0.99 -9.39
CA LEU A 243 17.02 -0.58 -10.39
C LEU A 243 16.97 -1.54 -11.58
N ARG A 244 17.16 -1.02 -12.79
CA ARG A 244 17.36 -1.81 -14.00
C ARG A 244 18.82 -1.74 -14.42
N VAL A 245 19.38 -2.89 -14.75
CA VAL A 245 20.75 -3.02 -15.23
C VAL A 245 20.84 -2.52 -16.68
N LEU A 246 21.78 -1.62 -16.94
CA LEU A 246 22.07 -1.05 -18.25
C LEU A 246 23.20 -1.78 -18.97
N TYR A 247 24.21 -2.25 -18.22
CA TYR A 247 25.43 -2.83 -18.76
C TYR A 247 25.75 -4.15 -18.09
N GLN A 248 26.37 -5.05 -18.85
CA GLN A 248 26.84 -6.32 -18.32
C GLN A 248 28.00 -6.11 -17.34
N TYR A 249 28.01 -6.86 -16.24
CA TYR A 249 29.08 -6.83 -15.26
C TYR A 249 29.40 -8.24 -14.76
N ASN A 250 30.69 -8.60 -14.81
CA ASN A 250 31.20 -9.86 -14.30
C ASN A 250 31.89 -9.61 -12.95
N PRO A 251 31.46 -10.30 -11.87
CA PRO A 251 32.04 -10.16 -10.54
C PRO A 251 33.55 -10.39 -10.55
N GLN A 252 34.29 -9.50 -9.90
CA GLN A 252 35.70 -9.65 -9.58
C GLN A 252 35.90 -10.27 -8.20
N ASN A 253 34.96 -10.03 -7.27
CA ASN A 253 34.97 -10.58 -5.92
C ASN A 253 33.73 -11.45 -5.66
N VAL A 254 33.79 -12.29 -4.62
CA VAL A 254 32.74 -13.28 -4.29
C VAL A 254 31.47 -12.65 -3.71
N ASP A 255 31.58 -11.42 -3.22
CA ASP A 255 30.51 -10.61 -2.65
C ASP A 255 29.85 -9.68 -3.67
N GLU A 256 30.30 -9.70 -4.93
CA GLU A 256 29.76 -8.90 -6.03
C GLU A 256 28.69 -9.65 -6.83
N LEU A 257 27.69 -8.92 -7.34
CA LEU A 257 26.62 -9.46 -8.17
C LEU A 257 26.98 -9.43 -9.65
N MET A 258 26.74 -10.54 -10.33
CA MET A 258 26.73 -10.59 -11.78
C MET A 258 25.52 -9.84 -12.32
N LEU A 259 25.72 -8.99 -13.32
CA LEU A 259 24.67 -8.17 -13.90
C LEU A 259 24.52 -8.49 -15.40
N SER A 260 23.27 -8.68 -15.84
CA SER A 260 22.93 -8.79 -17.27
C SER A 260 22.04 -7.61 -17.67
N PRO A 261 22.26 -6.96 -18.84
CA PRO A 261 21.42 -5.86 -19.28
C PRO A 261 19.93 -6.24 -19.32
N GLY A 262 19.09 -5.38 -18.73
CA GLY A 262 17.64 -5.60 -18.63
C GLY A 262 17.19 -6.26 -17.33
N ASP A 263 18.09 -6.88 -16.55
CA ASP A 263 17.76 -7.44 -15.24
C ASP A 263 17.39 -6.35 -14.24
N HIS A 264 16.65 -6.73 -13.19
CA HIS A 264 16.32 -5.82 -12.09
C HIS A 264 17.02 -6.23 -10.80
N VAL A 265 17.34 -5.20 -10.01
CA VAL A 265 17.97 -5.34 -8.69
C VAL A 265 17.18 -4.50 -7.69
N PHE A 266 16.91 -5.09 -6.52
CA PHE A 266 16.28 -4.42 -5.40
C PHE A 266 17.35 -3.88 -4.45
N VAL A 267 17.31 -2.58 -4.17
CA VAL A 267 18.27 -1.92 -3.27
C VAL A 267 17.55 -1.32 -2.07
N ASP A 268 17.94 -1.69 -0.86
CA ASP A 268 17.44 -1.08 0.38
C ASP A 268 18.20 0.23 0.64
N PRO A 269 17.56 1.40 0.54
CA PRO A 269 18.23 2.67 0.77
C PRO A 269 18.73 2.86 2.21
N THR A 270 18.27 2.03 3.16
CA THR A 270 18.68 2.10 4.57
C THR A 270 19.91 1.25 4.89
N GLN A 271 20.30 0.34 4.00
CA GLN A 271 21.40 -0.61 4.22
C GLN A 271 22.56 -0.41 3.23
N GLN A 272 23.07 0.82 3.15
CA GLN A 272 24.17 1.19 2.24
C GLN A 272 25.44 1.65 2.99
N GLU A 273 25.50 1.53 4.32
CA GLU A 273 26.66 1.99 5.11
C GLU A 273 27.96 1.22 4.79
N GLU A 274 27.84 -0.03 4.35
CA GLU A 274 28.95 -0.90 3.95
C GLU A 274 29.42 -0.64 2.51
N ALA A 275 28.64 0.10 1.71
CA ALA A 275 28.97 0.37 0.32
C ALA A 275 29.97 1.52 0.20
N SER A 276 31.03 1.30 -0.57
CA SER A 276 31.97 2.34 -0.95
C SER A 276 31.38 3.26 -2.03
N GLU A 277 31.95 4.44 -2.21
CA GLU A 277 31.51 5.40 -3.23
C GLU A 277 31.45 4.75 -4.62
N GLY A 278 30.32 4.94 -5.32
CA GLY A 278 30.06 4.36 -6.65
C GLY A 278 29.57 2.91 -6.64
N TRP A 279 29.43 2.28 -5.48
CA TRP A 279 28.87 0.94 -5.30
C TRP A 279 27.59 0.98 -4.48
N VAL A 280 26.72 0.01 -4.72
CA VAL A 280 25.52 -0.22 -3.90
C VAL A 280 25.37 -1.70 -3.61
N ILE A 281 24.69 -2.02 -2.51
CA ILE A 281 24.34 -3.40 -2.18
C ILE A 281 22.89 -3.65 -2.56
N GLY A 282 22.66 -4.65 -3.40
CA GLY A 282 21.34 -5.01 -3.88
C GLY A 282 21.10 -6.51 -3.87
N THR A 283 19.86 -6.89 -4.15
CA THR A 283 19.43 -8.27 -4.36
C THR A 283 18.92 -8.43 -5.79
N SER A 284 19.49 -9.38 -6.54
CA SER A 284 19.05 -9.67 -7.91
C SER A 284 17.64 -10.24 -7.91
N GLN A 285 16.76 -9.71 -8.76
CA GLN A 285 15.42 -10.31 -8.98
C GLN A 285 15.53 -11.69 -9.62
N TRP A 286 16.55 -11.92 -10.47
CA TRP A 286 16.68 -13.14 -11.25
C TRP A 286 17.22 -14.32 -10.43
N THR A 287 18.11 -14.05 -9.47
CA THR A 287 18.78 -15.10 -8.68
C THR A 287 18.45 -15.09 -7.19
N GLY A 288 17.80 -14.05 -6.70
CA GLY A 288 17.56 -13.84 -5.27
C GLY A 288 18.82 -13.61 -4.43
N CYS A 289 20.00 -13.59 -5.06
CA CYS A 289 21.28 -13.41 -4.37
C CYS A 289 21.52 -11.92 -4.07
N ARG A 290 22.15 -11.64 -2.92
CA ARG A 290 22.57 -10.30 -2.48
C ARG A 290 24.06 -10.10 -2.71
N GLY A 291 24.46 -8.90 -3.13
CA GLY A 291 25.86 -8.52 -3.24
C GLY A 291 26.06 -7.09 -3.75
N PHE A 292 27.33 -6.71 -3.93
CA PHE A 292 27.74 -5.40 -4.41
C PHE A 292 27.59 -5.28 -5.92
N LEU A 293 27.18 -4.10 -6.39
CA LEU A 293 27.12 -3.77 -7.80
C LEU A 293 27.53 -2.30 -8.05
N PRO A 294 28.12 -1.98 -9.21
CA PRO A 294 28.41 -0.60 -9.57
C PRO A 294 27.12 0.20 -9.78
N GLU A 295 26.95 1.33 -9.09
CA GLU A 295 25.72 2.14 -9.15
C GLU A 295 25.48 2.68 -10.56
N ASN A 296 26.54 3.13 -11.23
CA ASN A 296 26.51 3.70 -12.58
C ASN A 296 26.18 2.69 -13.68
N TYR A 297 26.06 1.39 -13.36
CA TYR A 297 25.63 0.34 -14.27
C TYR A 297 24.11 0.16 -14.29
N THR A 298 23.40 0.95 -13.49
CA THR A 298 21.98 0.82 -13.30
C THR A 298 21.25 2.14 -13.43
N GLU A 299 19.94 2.07 -13.66
CA GLU A 299 19.05 3.23 -13.56
C GLU A 299 17.83 2.91 -12.71
N ARG A 300 17.26 3.94 -12.08
CA ARG A 300 16.01 3.77 -11.34
C ARG A 300 14.82 3.60 -12.28
N VAL A 301 14.09 2.51 -12.12
CA VAL A 301 12.87 2.22 -12.89
C VAL A 301 11.62 2.32 -12.03
N SER A 302 10.47 1.95 -12.60
CA SER A 302 9.19 2.00 -11.90
C SER A 302 9.01 0.76 -11.03
N GLU A 303 8.43 0.93 -9.84
CA GLU A 303 8.21 -0.20 -8.91
C GLU A 303 7.37 -1.32 -9.56
N CYS A 304 6.41 -0.97 -10.43
CA CYS A 304 5.56 -1.97 -11.09
C CYS A 304 6.26 -2.80 -12.17
N ASP A 305 7.48 -2.44 -12.57
CA ASP A 305 8.21 -3.16 -13.65
C ASP A 305 8.60 -4.57 -13.23
N THR A 306 8.70 -4.84 -11.93
CA THR A 306 8.96 -6.17 -11.36
C THR A 306 7.69 -6.88 -10.89
N TRP A 307 6.51 -6.27 -11.06
CA TRP A 307 5.26 -6.90 -10.62
C TRP A 307 4.81 -7.95 -11.62
N VAL A 308 4.23 -9.01 -11.08
CA VAL A 308 3.78 -10.16 -11.85
C VAL A 308 2.29 -10.00 -12.11
N LYS A 309 1.89 -9.98 -13.39
CA LYS A 309 0.48 -10.00 -13.78
C LYS A 309 -0.03 -11.45 -13.79
N HIS A 310 -1.07 -11.74 -13.02
CA HIS A 310 -1.63 -13.08 -12.87
C HIS A 310 -2.81 -13.34 -13.80
N ARG A 311 -4.00 -12.89 -13.39
CA ARG A 311 -5.26 -13.11 -14.09
C ARG A 311 -5.97 -11.79 -14.28
N THR A 312 -6.75 -11.75 -15.35
CA THR A 312 -7.56 -10.59 -15.73
C THR A 312 -9.00 -11.00 -15.96
N TYR A 313 -9.92 -10.15 -15.56
CA TYR A 313 -11.34 -10.27 -15.87
C TYR A 313 -11.79 -9.04 -16.64
N THR A 314 -12.27 -9.21 -17.87
CA THR A 314 -12.71 -8.10 -18.74
C THR A 314 -14.22 -7.97 -18.68
N PHE A 315 -14.71 -6.77 -18.37
CA PHE A 315 -16.14 -6.47 -18.25
C PHE A 315 -16.76 -6.07 -19.59
N SER A 316 -16.59 -6.92 -20.61
CA SER A 316 -17.29 -6.76 -21.87
C SER A 316 -18.42 -7.78 -21.96
N LEU A 317 -19.64 -7.31 -22.19
CA LEU A 317 -20.66 -8.13 -22.84
C LEU A 317 -20.16 -8.39 -24.26
N ALA A 318 -19.37 -9.45 -24.44
CA ALA A 318 -19.17 -9.98 -25.77
C ALA A 318 -20.57 -10.29 -26.30
N ALA A 319 -20.99 -9.59 -27.35
CA ALA A 319 -22.05 -10.08 -28.19
C ALA A 319 -21.59 -11.48 -28.64
N ASP A 320 -22.24 -12.52 -28.11
CA ASP A 320 -22.17 -13.88 -28.62
C ASP A 320 -22.75 -13.87 -30.05
N LEU A 321 -21.95 -13.41 -30.99
CA LEU A 321 -22.18 -13.48 -32.43
C LEU A 321 -20.91 -14.00 -33.09
N SER A 322 -20.45 -15.17 -32.64
CA SER A 322 -19.55 -16.00 -33.44
C SER A 322 -19.73 -17.48 -33.12
N SER A 323 -20.96 -17.99 -33.26
CA SER A 323 -21.19 -19.38 -33.69
C SER A 323 -22.61 -19.57 -34.22
N ARG A 324 -22.90 -19.04 -35.42
CA ARG A 324 -23.93 -19.63 -36.30
C ARG A 324 -23.63 -19.23 -37.75
N LYS A 325 -22.93 -20.15 -38.38
CA LYS A 325 -22.83 -20.44 -39.82
C LYS A 325 -23.79 -19.65 -40.71
N ASP A 326 -23.19 -19.04 -41.74
CA ASP A 326 -23.84 -18.62 -42.97
C ASP A 326 -24.76 -19.69 -43.57
N GLY A 327 -25.90 -19.23 -44.10
CA GLY A 327 -26.87 -20.00 -44.86
C GLY A 327 -28.04 -19.12 -45.32
N GLU A 328 -27.98 -18.72 -46.59
CA GLU A 328 -28.93 -17.92 -47.38
C GLU A 328 -30.44 -18.12 -47.13
N ALA A 329 -31.21 -17.03 -47.23
CA ALA A 329 -32.14 -16.74 -48.35
C ALA A 329 -33.39 -15.92 -47.95
N SER A 330 -33.54 -14.77 -48.62
CA SER A 330 -34.74 -14.02 -49.03
C SER A 330 -36.05 -14.03 -48.21
N GLY A 331 -36.60 -12.83 -47.97
CA GLY A 331 -38.03 -12.65 -47.73
C GLY A 331 -38.43 -11.23 -47.30
N ARG A 332 -38.94 -10.43 -48.24
CA ARG A 332 -39.51 -9.08 -48.05
C ARG A 332 -40.64 -9.07 -47.01
N ARG A 333 -40.76 -7.98 -46.22
CA ARG A 333 -41.93 -7.06 -46.19
C ARG A 333 -41.85 -5.97 -45.11
N ASN A 334 -42.39 -4.80 -45.49
CA ASN A 334 -42.62 -3.58 -44.71
C ASN A 334 -43.43 -3.79 -43.42
N GLY A 335 -43.19 -2.92 -42.43
CA GLY A 335 -44.11 -2.66 -41.33
C GLY A 335 -43.58 -1.55 -40.41
N GLU A 336 -44.31 -0.46 -40.28
CA GLU A 336 -44.05 0.72 -39.44
C GLU A 336 -44.00 0.39 -37.92
N PRO A 337 -43.35 1.23 -37.10
CA PRO A 337 -43.29 1.03 -35.65
C PRO A 337 -44.50 1.65 -34.93
N HIS A 338 -45.25 0.84 -34.19
CA HIS A 338 -46.17 1.28 -33.13
C HIS A 338 -45.45 1.30 -31.77
N PRO A 339 -45.71 2.29 -30.90
CA PRO A 339 -45.07 2.41 -29.59
C PRO A 339 -45.83 1.63 -28.50
N PRO A 340 -45.15 1.08 -27.47
CA PRO A 340 -45.81 0.61 -26.26
C PRO A 340 -45.88 1.71 -25.17
N PRO A 341 -46.78 1.56 -24.17
CA PRO A 341 -47.35 2.66 -23.41
C PRO A 341 -46.61 2.99 -22.12
N THR A 342 -46.75 4.26 -21.74
CA THR A 342 -46.60 4.82 -20.39
C THR A 342 -47.28 3.96 -19.32
N SER A 343 -46.55 3.57 -18.27
CA SER A 343 -47.14 3.42 -16.94
C SER A 343 -46.22 4.02 -15.87
N TRP A 344 -46.85 4.79 -14.99
CA TRP A 344 -46.23 5.62 -13.98
C TRP A 344 -45.56 4.78 -12.89
N SER A 345 -44.30 5.10 -12.61
CA SER A 345 -43.63 4.69 -11.37
C SER A 345 -44.16 5.56 -10.22
N VAL A 346 -45.02 4.97 -9.39
CA VAL A 346 -45.33 5.49 -8.07
C VAL A 346 -44.65 4.58 -7.06
N CYS A 347 -43.36 4.85 -6.80
CA CYS A 347 -42.72 4.44 -5.56
C CYS A 347 -41.47 5.29 -5.32
N SER A 348 -41.67 6.59 -5.09
CA SER A 348 -40.65 7.47 -4.53
C SER A 348 -41.33 8.25 -3.42
N LEU A 349 -41.36 7.69 -2.21
CA LEU A 349 -41.67 8.41 -0.96
C LEU A 349 -41.36 7.57 0.30
N GLN A 350 -40.40 6.65 0.25
CA GLN A 350 -39.87 5.96 1.45
C GLN A 350 -38.36 5.77 1.36
N SER A 351 -37.59 6.86 1.40
CA SER A 351 -36.16 6.81 1.74
C SER A 351 -35.70 7.98 2.60
N LEU A 352 -36.63 8.73 3.19
CA LEU A 352 -36.34 9.72 4.22
C LEU A 352 -36.60 9.07 5.59
N GLN A 353 -35.59 8.37 6.13
CA GLN A 353 -35.23 8.28 7.55
C GLN A 353 -34.29 7.09 7.81
N ALA A 354 -32.98 7.36 7.87
CA ALA A 354 -32.02 6.77 8.81
C ALA A 354 -30.58 7.21 8.47
N THR A 355 -30.27 8.49 8.60
CA THR A 355 -28.87 8.96 8.68
C THR A 355 -28.32 8.62 10.07
N ALA A 356 -28.02 7.34 10.29
CA ALA A 356 -27.24 6.92 11.44
C ALA A 356 -25.80 7.43 11.28
N ALA A 357 -25.38 8.35 12.14
CA ALA A 357 -24.00 8.83 12.18
C ALA A 357 -23.04 7.64 12.37
N ARG A 358 -22.31 7.26 11.32
CA ARG A 358 -21.30 6.19 11.38
C ARG A 358 -20.14 6.65 12.26
N LYS A 359 -19.69 5.81 13.19
CA LYS A 359 -18.47 6.05 13.97
C LYS A 359 -17.26 5.83 13.06
N SER A 360 -16.49 6.87 12.83
CA SER A 360 -15.27 6.84 12.01
C SER A 360 -14.03 6.96 12.89
N ILE A 361 -12.97 6.23 12.53
CA ILE A 361 -11.66 6.30 13.21
C ILE A 361 -10.65 6.86 12.20
N LEU A 362 -9.94 7.91 12.60
CA LEU A 362 -8.84 8.50 11.83
C LEU A 362 -7.53 8.23 12.57
N VAL A 363 -6.60 7.54 11.91
CA VAL A 363 -5.25 7.27 12.43
C VAL A 363 -4.27 8.22 11.76
N VAL A 364 -3.50 8.96 12.57
CA VAL A 364 -2.56 9.99 12.11
C VAL A 364 -1.18 9.70 12.67
N ARG A 365 -0.16 9.63 11.80
CA ARG A 365 1.25 9.57 12.24
C ARG A 365 1.69 10.94 12.75
N HIS A 366 2.57 10.98 13.74
CA HIS A 366 3.19 12.23 14.19
C HIS A 366 3.89 12.98 13.05
N GLY A 367 4.01 14.30 13.16
CA GLY A 367 4.79 15.13 12.23
C GLY A 367 6.30 14.84 12.27
N GLU A 368 7.05 15.52 11.42
CA GLU A 368 8.52 15.44 11.37
C GLU A 368 9.17 15.59 12.76
N ARG A 369 10.04 14.63 13.10
CA ARG A 369 10.79 14.63 14.36
C ARG A 369 12.13 15.32 14.19
N LEU A 370 12.61 15.92 15.26
CA LEU A 370 13.84 16.68 15.22
C LEU A 370 15.10 15.81 15.06
N ASP A 371 15.13 14.63 15.69
CA ASP A 371 16.22 13.66 15.61
C ASP A 371 16.36 13.03 14.22
N GLN A 372 15.28 12.96 13.45
CA GLN A 372 15.30 12.45 12.07
C GLN A 372 16.00 13.40 11.11
N ILE A 373 15.96 14.71 11.38
CA ILE A 373 16.56 15.72 10.51
C ILE A 373 17.98 16.06 10.93
N PHE A 374 18.20 16.22 12.24
CA PHE A 374 19.49 16.67 12.78
C PHE A 374 20.36 15.52 13.30
N GLY A 375 19.91 14.27 13.13
CA GLY A 375 20.63 13.07 13.50
C GLY A 375 20.71 12.82 15.00
N LYS A 376 21.49 11.80 15.40
CA LYS A 376 21.61 11.35 16.80
C LYS A 376 22.20 12.41 17.74
N SER A 377 23.00 13.35 17.22
CA SER A 377 23.62 14.43 18.00
C SER A 377 22.76 15.70 18.09
N TRP A 378 21.50 15.68 17.64
CA TRP A 378 20.62 16.85 17.64
C TRP A 378 20.55 17.56 19.01
N LEU A 379 20.56 16.78 20.09
CA LEU A 379 20.46 17.32 21.44
C LEU A 379 21.70 18.12 21.84
N GLN A 380 22.88 17.66 21.43
CA GLN A 380 24.15 18.37 21.62
C GLN A 380 24.18 19.67 20.81
N GLN A 381 23.61 19.66 19.60
CA GLN A 381 23.54 20.84 18.73
C GLN A 381 22.67 21.98 19.30
N CYS A 382 21.73 21.68 20.19
CA CYS A 382 20.81 22.67 20.77
C CYS A 382 20.99 22.88 22.29
N SER A 383 22.04 22.31 22.87
CA SER A 383 22.37 22.46 24.29
C SER A 383 23.58 23.38 24.46
N THR A 384 23.43 24.43 25.26
CA THR A 384 24.57 25.26 25.69
C THR A 384 25.41 24.54 26.76
N LEU A 385 26.62 25.05 27.04
CA LEU A 385 27.53 24.48 28.06
C LEU A 385 26.91 24.43 29.47
N ASP A 386 25.99 25.35 29.78
CA ASP A 386 25.21 25.41 31.02
C ASP A 386 23.90 24.59 30.96
N GLY A 387 23.71 23.76 29.92
CA GLY A 387 22.60 22.83 29.79
C GLY A 387 21.25 23.48 29.42
N ARG A 388 21.27 24.72 28.89
CA ARG A 388 20.07 25.41 28.41
C ARG A 388 19.82 25.14 26.94
N TYR A 389 18.55 25.12 26.57
CA TYR A 389 18.13 25.00 25.19
C TYR A 389 18.37 26.31 24.43
N TYR A 390 18.97 26.22 23.25
CA TYR A 390 18.98 27.28 22.26
C TYR A 390 18.60 26.73 20.89
N ARG A 391 18.25 27.62 19.95
CA ARG A 391 17.79 27.25 18.62
C ARG A 391 18.91 27.48 17.59
N PRO A 392 19.70 26.46 17.24
CA PRO A 392 20.79 26.61 16.29
C PRO A 392 20.30 26.77 14.84
N ASP A 393 19.13 26.22 14.51
CA ASP A 393 18.52 26.26 13.18
C ASP A 393 17.01 26.58 13.30
N LEU A 394 16.43 27.20 12.26
CA LEU A 394 15.01 27.62 12.27
C LEU A 394 14.03 26.44 12.35
N ASN A 395 14.44 25.26 11.91
CA ASN A 395 13.66 24.04 12.01
C ASN A 395 13.68 23.43 13.43
N PHE A 396 14.48 23.97 14.37
CA PHE A 396 14.31 23.68 15.79
C PHE A 396 13.11 24.46 16.38
N PRO A 397 12.30 23.84 17.26
CA PRO A 397 11.12 24.46 17.84
C PRO A 397 11.48 25.70 18.66
N ARG A 398 10.51 26.58 18.89
CA ARG A 398 10.77 27.84 19.63
C ARG A 398 11.23 27.62 21.08
N SER A 399 10.82 26.51 21.68
CA SER A 399 11.12 26.14 23.06
C SER A 399 10.90 24.65 23.26
N LEU A 400 11.57 24.06 24.25
CA LEU A 400 11.28 22.71 24.73
C LEU A 400 10.41 22.77 26.00
N PRO A 401 9.50 21.80 26.20
CA PRO A 401 8.79 21.62 27.47
C PRO A 401 9.76 21.48 28.66
N ARG A 402 9.30 21.88 29.85
CA ARG A 402 10.04 21.56 31.07
C ARG A 402 9.86 20.09 31.41
N ARG A 403 10.94 19.44 31.84
CA ARG A 403 10.97 18.04 32.27
C ARG A 403 11.76 17.91 33.57
N SER A 404 11.39 16.95 34.41
CA SER A 404 11.99 16.73 35.72
C SER A 404 13.51 16.47 35.69
N CYS A 405 14.04 15.73 34.70
CA CYS A 405 15.49 15.52 34.56
C CYS A 405 16.16 16.41 33.50
N GLY A 406 15.49 17.49 33.09
CA GLY A 406 16.04 18.50 32.18
C GLY A 406 16.13 18.07 30.72
N ILE A 407 17.08 18.64 29.98
CA ILE A 407 17.15 18.51 28.51
C ILE A 407 17.56 17.11 28.04
N LYS A 408 18.21 16.31 28.90
CA LYS A 408 18.71 14.97 28.55
C LYS A 408 17.60 13.97 28.22
N ASP A 409 16.45 14.08 28.87
CA ASP A 409 15.34 13.14 28.66
C ASP A 409 14.74 13.19 27.26
N PHE A 410 14.99 14.27 26.50
CA PHE A 410 14.56 14.37 25.11
C PHE A 410 15.36 13.46 24.17
N GLU A 411 16.53 12.97 24.56
CA GLU A 411 17.38 12.12 23.71
C GLU A 411 16.61 10.91 23.15
N ASN A 412 15.79 10.26 23.98
CA ASN A 412 14.96 9.12 23.60
C ASN A 412 13.47 9.46 23.44
N ASP A 413 13.08 10.74 23.61
CA ASP A 413 11.73 11.23 23.35
C ASP A 413 11.77 12.60 22.65
N PRO A 414 12.24 12.63 21.38
CA PRO A 414 12.47 13.87 20.67
C PRO A 414 11.17 14.58 20.31
N PRO A 415 11.16 15.93 20.31
CA PRO A 415 10.01 16.73 19.93
C PRO A 415 9.82 16.75 18.39
N LEU A 416 8.72 17.35 17.96
CA LEU A 416 8.54 17.80 16.58
C LEU A 416 9.53 18.92 16.23
N SER A 417 9.94 18.96 14.96
CA SER A 417 10.59 20.12 14.35
C SER A 417 9.59 21.25 14.05
N SER A 418 10.07 22.43 13.66
CA SER A 418 9.18 23.51 13.18
C SER A 418 8.35 23.07 11.97
N CYS A 419 8.94 22.29 11.06
CA CYS A 419 8.23 21.66 9.94
C CYS A 419 7.19 20.63 10.41
N GLY A 420 7.50 19.82 11.43
CA GLY A 420 6.55 18.87 12.02
C GLY A 420 5.35 19.56 12.67
N ILE A 421 5.58 20.71 13.33
CA ILE A 421 4.52 21.57 13.86
C ILE A 421 3.66 22.13 12.71
N PHE A 422 4.29 22.64 11.65
CA PHE A 422 3.59 23.14 10.47
C PHE A 422 2.71 22.06 9.81
N GLN A 423 3.25 20.86 9.59
CA GLN A 423 2.49 19.71 9.05
C GLN A 423 1.26 19.38 9.91
N SER A 424 1.42 19.41 11.23
CA SER A 424 0.33 19.11 12.18
C SER A 424 -0.77 20.17 12.12
N ARG A 425 -0.40 21.45 12.00
CA ARG A 425 -1.38 22.55 11.85
C ARG A 425 -2.12 22.47 10.52
N MET A 426 -1.41 22.31 9.40
CA MET A 426 -2.02 22.14 8.08
C MET A 426 -3.02 20.97 8.05
N ALA A 427 -2.71 19.87 8.72
CA ALA A 427 -3.63 18.75 8.84
C ALA A 427 -4.90 19.10 9.65
N GLY A 428 -4.75 19.84 10.76
CA GLY A 428 -5.89 20.32 11.55
C GLY A 428 -6.77 21.32 10.79
N GLU A 429 -6.16 22.23 10.03
CA GLU A 429 -6.85 23.18 9.16
C GLU A 429 -7.66 22.45 8.07
N ALA A 430 -7.04 21.49 7.39
CA ALA A 430 -7.75 20.68 6.39
C ALA A 430 -8.92 19.86 6.99
N LEU A 431 -8.78 19.37 8.22
CA LEU A 431 -9.86 18.68 8.93
C LEU A 431 -11.01 19.64 9.29
N LEU A 432 -10.70 20.89 9.65
CA LEU A 432 -11.69 21.94 9.90
C LEU A 432 -12.47 22.25 8.61
N ASP A 433 -11.76 22.47 7.51
CA ASP A 433 -12.35 22.80 6.20
C ASP A 433 -13.25 21.68 5.67
N SER A 434 -12.92 20.43 5.99
CA SER A 434 -13.70 19.25 5.61
C SER A 434 -15.02 19.10 6.38
N GLY A 435 -15.26 19.92 7.41
CA GLY A 435 -16.46 19.85 8.25
C GLY A 435 -16.55 18.57 9.10
N ILE A 436 -15.42 17.86 9.30
CA ILE A 436 -15.41 16.61 10.07
C ILE A 436 -15.51 16.91 11.56
N SER A 437 -16.54 16.36 12.21
CA SER A 437 -16.68 16.48 13.67
C SER A 437 -15.75 15.50 14.40
N VAL A 438 -14.73 16.03 15.08
CA VAL A 438 -13.87 15.24 15.97
C VAL A 438 -14.51 15.21 17.36
N THR A 439 -14.75 14.02 17.90
CA THR A 439 -15.39 13.83 19.22
C THR A 439 -14.43 13.34 20.29
N CYS A 440 -13.33 12.68 19.91
CA CYS A 440 -12.35 12.12 20.82
C CYS A 440 -10.97 12.05 20.14
N VAL A 441 -9.91 12.25 20.92
CA VAL A 441 -8.51 12.13 20.45
C VAL A 441 -7.72 11.24 21.39
N PHE A 442 -7.07 10.23 20.82
CA PHE A 442 -6.12 9.35 21.50
C PHE A 442 -4.73 9.58 20.92
N THR A 443 -3.69 9.47 21.74
CA THR A 443 -2.31 9.63 21.30
C THR A 443 -1.38 8.64 21.99
N SER A 444 -0.31 8.26 21.30
CA SER A 444 0.83 7.57 21.91
C SER A 444 1.51 8.49 22.95
N PRO A 445 2.11 7.94 24.03
CA PRO A 445 2.78 8.73 25.05
C PRO A 445 4.07 9.43 24.59
N ALA A 446 4.56 9.16 23.38
CA ALA A 446 5.69 9.87 22.81
C ALA A 446 5.39 11.37 22.63
N LEU A 447 6.32 12.25 23.01
CA LEU A 447 6.13 13.70 22.96
C LEU A 447 5.71 14.20 21.58
N ARG A 448 6.36 13.70 20.52
CA ARG A 448 6.02 13.99 19.11
C ARG A 448 4.54 13.72 18.77
N CYS A 449 3.95 12.67 19.34
CA CYS A 449 2.56 12.29 19.11
C CYS A 449 1.61 13.23 19.86
N VAL A 450 1.94 13.57 21.11
CA VAL A 450 1.17 14.52 21.93
C VAL A 450 1.19 15.92 21.31
N GLN A 451 2.37 16.37 20.82
CA GLN A 451 2.52 17.65 20.11
C GLN A 451 1.71 17.69 18.81
N THR A 452 1.75 16.62 18.03
CA THR A 452 0.94 16.52 16.80
C THR A 452 -0.54 16.67 17.11
N ALA A 453 -1.04 15.93 18.12
CA ALA A 453 -2.44 15.99 18.54
C ALA A 453 -2.86 17.38 19.02
N LYS A 454 -2.00 18.07 19.79
CA LYS A 454 -2.24 19.45 20.23
C LYS A 454 -2.40 20.40 19.05
N HIS A 455 -1.46 20.39 18.11
CA HIS A 455 -1.49 21.32 16.99
C HIS A 455 -2.65 21.07 16.02
N ILE A 456 -3.05 19.81 15.82
CA ILE A 456 -4.27 19.48 15.08
C ILE A 456 -5.51 20.05 15.80
N LEU A 457 -5.59 19.90 17.12
CA LEU A 457 -6.73 20.40 17.90
C LEU A 457 -6.79 21.94 17.96
N GLU A 458 -5.63 22.62 17.98
CA GLU A 458 -5.54 24.10 17.91
C GLU A 458 -6.13 24.63 16.60
N GLU A 459 -5.87 23.98 15.47
CA GLU A 459 -6.44 24.41 14.19
C GLU A 459 -7.90 24.02 14.03
N LEU A 460 -8.32 22.88 14.56
CA LEU A 460 -9.73 22.51 14.67
C LEU A 460 -10.56 23.40 15.60
N LYS A 461 -9.93 24.29 16.38
CA LYS A 461 -10.56 25.11 17.42
C LYS A 461 -11.24 24.25 18.51
N LEU A 462 -10.66 23.09 18.79
CA LEU A 462 -11.16 22.09 19.75
C LEU A 462 -10.21 21.87 20.93
N GLU A 463 -9.07 22.57 20.99
CA GLU A 463 -8.01 22.37 21.98
C GLU A 463 -8.46 22.61 23.42
N LYS A 464 -9.47 23.45 23.65
CA LYS A 464 -10.07 23.69 24.97
C LYS A 464 -11.22 22.72 25.28
N LYS A 465 -11.86 22.16 24.25
CA LYS A 465 -13.06 21.33 24.37
C LYS A 465 -12.73 19.86 24.53
N ILE A 466 -11.75 19.35 23.79
CA ILE A 466 -11.38 17.94 23.75
C ILE A 466 -10.08 17.74 24.50
N LYS A 467 -10.10 16.88 25.52
CA LYS A 467 -8.90 16.45 26.23
C LYS A 467 -8.22 15.30 25.48
N ILE A 468 -6.90 15.38 25.35
CA ILE A 468 -6.05 14.35 24.73
C ILE A 468 -5.94 13.15 25.67
N ARG A 469 -6.33 11.96 25.19
CA ARG A 469 -6.20 10.70 25.94
C ARG A 469 -4.90 10.00 25.57
N VAL A 470 -3.95 9.96 26.50
CA VAL A 470 -2.65 9.32 26.28
C VAL A 470 -2.80 7.81 26.50
N GLU A 471 -2.60 7.02 25.44
CA GLU A 471 -2.78 5.56 25.44
C GLU A 471 -1.44 4.86 25.14
N PRO A 472 -0.77 4.26 26.15
CA PRO A 472 0.45 3.48 25.95
C PRO A 472 0.29 2.29 25.00
N GLY A 473 -0.91 1.71 24.88
CA GLY A 473 -1.17 0.58 23.99
C GLY A 473 -0.97 0.88 22.50
N ILE A 474 -0.91 2.16 22.12
CA ILE A 474 -0.60 2.60 20.76
C ILE A 474 0.80 3.22 20.65
N PHE A 475 1.67 2.96 21.63
CA PHE A 475 3.11 3.24 21.51
C PHE A 475 3.74 2.34 20.45
N GLU A 476 4.87 2.78 19.89
CA GLU A 476 5.59 2.00 18.88
C GLU A 476 6.16 0.69 19.44
N TRP A 477 6.52 -0.23 18.55
CA TRP A 477 6.95 -1.57 18.96
C TRP A 477 8.26 -1.50 19.75
N THR A 478 8.21 -1.88 21.02
CA THR A 478 9.34 -1.78 21.97
C THR A 478 10.55 -2.65 21.61
N LYS A 479 10.48 -3.50 20.58
CA LYS A 479 11.65 -4.23 20.05
C LYS A 479 12.64 -3.29 19.35
N TRP A 480 12.18 -2.15 18.81
CA TRP A 480 13.05 -1.11 18.25
C TRP A 480 13.82 -0.31 19.31
N GLU A 481 13.42 -0.44 20.58
CA GLU A 481 14.07 0.19 21.75
C GLU A 481 14.86 -0.84 22.61
N ALA A 482 14.97 -2.09 22.12
CA ALA A 482 15.66 -3.17 22.83
C ALA A 482 17.17 -2.91 22.88
N GLY A 483 17.63 -2.31 23.98
CA GLY A 483 19.04 -2.00 24.24
C GLY A 483 19.26 -0.67 24.94
N LYS A 484 18.24 0.20 25.01
CA LYS A 484 18.33 1.49 25.71
C LYS A 484 17.61 1.44 27.05
N ASN A 485 18.17 2.17 28.02
CA ASN A 485 17.61 2.38 29.36
C ASN A 485 16.12 2.79 29.30
N THR A 486 15.40 2.55 30.39
CA THR A 486 13.99 2.89 30.65
C THR A 486 13.51 4.11 29.85
N LEU A 487 12.51 3.94 28.98
CA LEU A 487 11.87 5.01 28.21
C LEU A 487 11.46 6.17 29.13
N THR A 488 12.14 7.31 29.01
CA THR A 488 11.84 8.55 29.74
C THR A 488 10.80 9.34 28.95
N LEU A 489 9.52 8.97 29.07
CA LEU A 489 8.39 9.71 28.52
C LEU A 489 7.89 10.75 29.54
N MET A 490 7.25 11.83 29.08
CA MET A 490 6.67 12.83 29.98
C MET A 490 5.47 12.27 30.76
N THR A 491 5.34 12.63 32.04
CA THR A 491 4.15 12.28 32.84
C THR A 491 2.93 13.11 32.41
N LEU A 492 1.72 12.70 32.80
CA LEU A 492 0.51 13.48 32.53
C LEU A 492 0.55 14.86 33.20
N GLU A 493 1.17 14.96 34.38
CA GLU A 493 1.40 16.21 35.09
C GLU A 493 2.38 17.11 34.33
N GLU A 494 3.53 16.58 33.89
CA GLU A 494 4.51 17.33 33.08
C GLU A 494 3.89 17.81 31.76
N LEU A 495 3.08 16.97 31.10
CA LEU A 495 2.35 17.36 29.89
C LEU A 495 1.35 18.49 30.17
N LYS A 496 0.62 18.42 31.28
CA LYS A 496 -0.32 19.47 31.68
C LYS A 496 0.41 20.78 31.99
N GLU A 497 1.53 20.74 32.69
CA GLU A 497 2.38 21.91 32.96
C GLU A 497 2.97 22.52 31.67
N ALA A 498 3.27 21.67 30.69
CA ALA A 498 3.69 22.09 29.35
C ALA A 498 2.53 22.58 28.45
N ASN A 499 1.36 22.82 29.04
CA ASN A 499 0.16 23.33 28.36
C ASN A 499 -0.34 22.39 27.25
N PHE A 500 -0.30 21.08 27.49
CA PHE A 500 -1.06 20.09 26.73
C PHE A 500 -2.37 19.80 27.46
N ASN A 501 -3.52 19.92 26.78
CA ASN A 501 -4.83 19.64 27.38
C ASN A 501 -5.08 18.13 27.48
N VAL A 502 -4.33 17.43 28.35
CA VAL A 502 -4.42 15.98 28.54
C VAL A 502 -5.52 15.59 29.53
N SER A 503 -6.10 14.41 29.33
CA SER A 503 -7.14 13.86 30.19
C SER A 503 -6.54 13.13 31.39
N MET A 504 -6.58 13.76 32.58
CA MET A 504 -6.14 13.14 33.83
C MET A 504 -7.01 11.95 34.28
N ASP A 505 -8.28 11.94 33.86
CA ASP A 505 -9.26 10.92 34.24
C ASP A 505 -9.23 9.69 33.31
N TYR A 506 -8.42 9.74 32.24
CA TYR A 506 -8.34 8.65 31.29
C TYR A 506 -7.53 7.50 31.89
N ARG A 507 -8.15 6.32 32.01
CA ARG A 507 -7.48 5.09 32.45
C ARG A 507 -7.21 4.20 31.24
N SER A 508 -5.94 4.08 30.85
CA SER A 508 -5.52 3.06 29.89
C SER A 508 -5.62 1.67 30.53
N LEU A 509 -6.01 0.68 29.73
CA LEU A 509 -6.06 -0.74 30.12
C LEU A 509 -4.66 -1.31 30.45
N LEU A 510 -3.57 -0.65 30.02
CA LEU A 510 -2.20 -1.13 30.17
C LEU A 510 -1.38 -0.37 31.23
N TRP A 511 -1.85 0.77 31.74
CA TRP A 511 -1.12 1.59 32.72
C TRP A 511 -0.92 0.88 34.08
N GLY A 512 -1.83 -0.03 34.45
CA GLY A 512 -1.73 -0.81 35.69
C GLY A 512 -0.59 -1.83 35.71
N CYS A 513 -0.11 -2.28 34.55
CA CYS A 513 0.94 -3.30 34.45
C CYS A 513 2.37 -2.72 34.54
N ALA A 514 2.57 -1.44 34.22
CA ALA A 514 3.88 -0.80 34.23
C ALA A 514 4.37 -0.41 35.65
N SER A 515 3.46 -0.26 36.61
CA SER A 515 3.80 0.13 38.00
C SER A 515 3.97 -1.06 38.96
N ALA A 516 3.65 -2.29 38.54
CA ALA A 516 3.59 -3.47 39.43
C ALA A 516 4.83 -4.39 39.40
N LYS A 517 5.98 -3.95 38.88
CA LYS A 517 7.26 -4.67 39.00
C LYS A 517 8.26 -3.94 39.90
N LYS A 518 7.84 -3.61 41.12
CA LYS A 518 8.73 -3.49 42.29
C LYS A 518 8.46 -4.65 43.25
N ILE A 519 8.67 -5.89 42.79
CA ILE A 519 8.78 -7.03 43.71
C ILE A 519 10.26 -7.19 44.04
N LYS A 520 10.59 -6.93 45.31
CA LYS A 520 11.90 -7.13 45.93
C LYS A 520 12.47 -8.49 45.55
N ARG A 521 13.66 -8.50 44.92
CA ARG A 521 14.55 -9.67 44.93
C ARG A 521 14.90 -9.95 46.40
N LYS A 522 14.30 -10.99 47.00
CA LYS A 522 14.88 -11.62 48.19
C LYS A 522 16.10 -12.40 47.72
N ALA A 523 17.23 -12.10 48.35
CA ALA A 523 18.42 -12.94 48.34
C ALA A 523 18.14 -14.28 49.07
N ASN A 524 19.04 -15.23 48.84
CA ASN A 524 19.05 -16.67 49.20
C ASN A 524 18.55 -17.52 48.01
N GLY A 525 19.34 -18.36 47.36
CA GLY A 525 20.56 -19.05 47.77
C GLY A 525 20.30 -20.56 47.72
N SER A 526 21.25 -21.29 47.13
CA SER A 526 21.35 -22.77 47.05
C SER A 526 20.83 -23.44 45.77
N TRP A 527 21.82 -23.76 44.92
CA TRP A 527 21.98 -24.81 43.89
C TRP A 527 20.91 -24.96 42.81
#